data_AF-A0A386UMZ5-F1
#
_entry.id   AF-A0A386UMZ5-F1
#
_cell.length_a   1.000
_cell.length_b   1.000
_cell.length_c   1.000
_cell.angle_alpha   90.00
_cell.angle_beta   90.00
_cell.angle_gamma   90.00
#
_symmetry.space_group_name_H-M   'P 1'
#
loop_
_entity.id
_entity.type
_entity.pdbx_description
1 polymer ?
#
loop_
_entity_poly.entity_id
_entity_poly.type
_entity_poly.pdbx_seq_one_letter_code
_entity_poly.pdbx_strand_id
1 'polypeptide(L)'
;MTGKELAEMRRRAGLSQAALAQRVGISRQTVSYWEGKPALDGRAATLTKIACALDPGDREVILSSRAGLGFISLHFQGAVLSEHLSLIGTAQAQRKTVLASMRRRTCKAMTRRGMECLLKTEPGKRRCRLHGGLSTGPKTDEGKARIAKAQRKRRVERRKAKKTPEAT
;
A
#
# COMPACT_ATOMS: atom_id res chain seq x y z
N MET A 1 23.49 1.52 -10.46
CA MET A 1 23.90 1.91 -11.81
C MET A 1 24.93 3.03 -11.70
N THR A 2 26.10 2.83 -12.29
CA THR A 2 27.18 3.84 -12.37
C THR A 2 26.95 4.79 -13.56
N GLY A 3 27.66 5.92 -13.60
CA GLY A 3 27.58 6.85 -14.74
C GLY A 3 28.11 6.22 -16.05
N LYS A 4 29.13 5.37 -15.97
CA LYS A 4 29.65 4.64 -17.13
C LYS A 4 28.64 3.65 -17.69
N GLU A 5 27.95 2.89 -16.83
CA GLU A 5 26.87 1.99 -17.22
C GLU A 5 25.73 2.75 -17.91
N LEU A 6 25.36 3.93 -17.41
CA LEU A 6 24.36 4.80 -18.02
C LEU A 6 24.78 5.22 -19.45
N ALA A 7 26.04 5.63 -19.63
CA ALA A 7 26.58 6.02 -20.93
C ALA A 7 26.58 4.85 -21.93
N GLU A 8 26.91 3.65 -21.46
CA GLU A 8 26.88 2.43 -22.26
C GLU A 8 25.47 2.03 -22.67
N MET A 9 24.49 2.09 -21.75
CA MET A 9 23.09 1.84 -22.06
C MET A 9 22.55 2.84 -23.08
N ARG A 10 22.88 4.14 -22.92
CA ARG A 10 22.52 5.18 -23.89
C ARG A 10 23.08 4.92 -25.28
N ARG A 11 24.37 4.55 -25.36
CA ARG A 11 25.02 4.23 -26.63
C ARG A 11 24.40 2.98 -27.28
N ARG A 12 24.13 1.93 -26.51
CA ARG A 12 23.45 0.72 -27.00
C ARG A 12 22.05 1.01 -27.54
N ALA A 13 21.33 1.95 -26.93
CA ALA A 13 20.02 2.41 -27.40
C ALA A 13 20.09 3.36 -28.61
N GLY A 14 21.28 3.66 -29.14
CA GLY A 14 21.47 4.57 -30.29
C GLY A 14 21.16 6.04 -29.98
N LEU A 15 21.13 6.44 -28.71
CA LEU A 15 20.73 7.79 -28.31
C LEU A 15 21.93 8.70 -28.08
N SER A 16 21.83 9.95 -28.53
CA SER A 16 22.72 11.02 -28.06
C SER A 16 22.32 11.47 -26.65
N GLN A 17 23.22 12.14 -25.91
CA GLN A 17 22.86 12.70 -24.59
C GLN A 17 21.69 13.67 -24.69
N ALA A 18 21.62 14.46 -25.77
CA ALA A 18 20.52 15.39 -26.02
C ALA A 18 19.20 14.67 -26.32
N ALA A 19 19.24 13.58 -27.10
CA ALA A 19 18.06 12.78 -27.41
C ALA A 19 17.49 12.09 -26.15
N LEU A 20 18.36 11.55 -25.28
CA LEU A 20 17.93 11.00 -23.99
C LEU A 20 17.33 12.08 -23.09
N ALA A 21 17.98 13.23 -23.00
CA ALA A 21 17.51 14.35 -22.20
C ALA A 21 16.12 14.83 -22.62
N GLN A 22 15.88 14.97 -23.92
CA GLN A 22 14.57 15.33 -24.48
C GLN A 22 13.51 14.27 -24.18
N ARG A 23 13.82 12.98 -24.36
CA ARG A 23 12.88 11.87 -24.05
C ARG A 23 12.45 11.84 -22.58
N VAL A 24 13.34 12.19 -21.67
CA VAL A 24 13.11 12.13 -20.22
C VAL A 24 12.52 13.45 -19.68
N GLY A 25 12.67 14.55 -20.41
CA GLY A 25 12.29 15.89 -19.98
C GLY A 25 13.28 16.50 -18.98
N ILE A 26 14.59 16.29 -19.18
CA ILE A 26 15.68 16.86 -18.38
C ILE A 26 16.68 17.60 -19.28
N SER A 27 17.63 18.33 -18.70
CA SER A 27 18.67 19.00 -19.49
C SER A 27 19.77 18.01 -19.93
N ARG A 28 20.38 18.27 -21.09
CA ARG A 28 21.56 17.54 -21.57
C ARG A 28 22.71 17.59 -20.56
N GLN A 29 22.87 18.71 -19.87
CA GLN A 29 23.89 18.89 -18.83
C GLN A 29 23.68 17.93 -17.66
N THR A 30 22.42 17.67 -17.26
CA THR A 30 22.10 16.68 -16.22
C THR A 30 22.52 15.26 -16.63
N VAL A 31 22.30 14.88 -17.89
CA VAL A 31 22.75 13.57 -18.41
C VAL A 31 24.28 13.48 -18.40
N SER A 32 24.97 14.51 -18.90
CA SER A 32 26.43 14.57 -18.91
C SER A 32 27.04 14.52 -17.50
N TYR A 33 26.42 15.22 -16.55
CA TYR A 33 26.83 15.21 -15.14
C TYR A 33 26.73 13.81 -14.54
N TRP A 34 25.64 13.10 -14.82
CA TRP A 34 25.42 11.74 -14.32
C TRP A 34 26.32 10.70 -14.96
N GLU A 35 26.63 10.80 -16.25
CA GLU A 35 27.55 9.89 -16.93
C GLU A 35 28.99 9.98 -16.37
N GLY A 36 29.37 11.13 -15.81
CA GLY A 36 30.67 11.34 -15.18
C GLY A 36 30.78 10.85 -13.73
N LYS A 37 29.70 10.39 -13.11
CA LYS A 37 29.70 10.00 -11.69
C LYS A 37 29.99 8.53 -11.44
N PRO A 38 30.66 8.20 -10.31
CA PRO A 38 30.84 6.81 -9.89
C PRO A 38 29.49 6.15 -9.53
N ALA A 39 28.51 6.92 -9.04
CA ALA A 39 27.17 6.45 -8.75
C ALA A 39 26.13 7.55 -9.04
N LEU A 40 24.94 7.15 -9.50
CA LEU A 40 23.83 8.08 -9.74
C LEU A 40 23.15 8.47 -8.43
N ASP A 41 23.09 9.77 -8.14
CA ASP A 41 22.53 10.34 -6.90
C ASP A 41 21.28 11.20 -7.15
N GLY A 42 20.55 10.91 -8.23
CA GLY A 42 19.32 11.61 -8.61
C GLY A 42 18.07 11.17 -7.83
N ARG A 43 17.02 12.01 -7.84
CA ARG A 43 15.69 11.63 -7.37
C ARG A 43 15.22 10.36 -8.09
N ALA A 44 14.71 9.39 -7.34
CA ALA A 44 14.27 8.09 -7.86
C ALA A 44 13.35 8.20 -9.09
N ALA A 45 12.41 9.15 -9.08
CA ALA A 45 11.49 9.39 -10.20
C ALA A 45 12.20 9.73 -11.52
N THR A 46 13.31 10.48 -11.47
CA THR A 46 14.06 10.85 -12.67
C THR A 46 14.90 9.68 -13.17
N LEU A 47 15.49 8.90 -12.27
CA LEU A 47 16.24 7.69 -12.61
C LEU A 47 15.32 6.63 -13.25
N THR A 48 14.08 6.50 -12.79
CA THR A 48 13.07 5.63 -13.40
C THR A 48 12.76 6.05 -14.83
N LYS A 49 12.55 7.36 -15.09
CA LYS A 49 12.28 7.85 -16.44
C LYS A 49 13.46 7.60 -17.40
N ILE A 50 14.69 7.76 -16.93
CA ILE A 50 15.89 7.43 -17.72
C ILE A 50 15.93 5.95 -18.05
N ALA A 51 15.69 5.08 -17.07
CA ALA A 51 15.66 3.64 -17.29
C ALA A 51 14.62 3.26 -18.37
N CYS A 52 13.41 3.81 -18.31
CA CYS A 52 12.38 3.60 -19.33
C CYS A 52 12.77 4.16 -20.72
N ALA A 53 13.48 5.28 -20.79
CA ALA A 53 13.88 5.88 -22.07
C ALA A 53 15.04 5.15 -22.76
N LEU A 54 15.85 4.40 -22.00
CA LEU A 54 17.02 3.65 -22.46
C LEU A 54 16.72 2.19 -22.81
N ASP A 55 15.59 1.67 -22.35
CA ASP A 55 15.15 0.31 -22.61
C ASP A 55 13.71 0.35 -23.16
N PRO A 56 13.52 0.67 -24.46
CA PRO A 56 12.21 0.66 -25.10
C PRO A 56 11.67 -0.77 -25.37
N GLY A 57 12.38 -1.83 -24.94
CA GLY A 57 11.91 -3.21 -25.02
C GLY A 57 11.03 -3.56 -23.81
N ASP A 58 9.71 -3.53 -24.00
CA ASP A 58 8.68 -4.20 -23.19
C ASP A 58 8.98 -4.36 -21.68
N ARG A 59 9.14 -3.24 -20.98
CA ARG A 59 9.05 -3.22 -19.52
C ARG A 59 7.90 -2.35 -19.08
N GLU A 60 6.73 -2.99 -18.99
CA GLU A 60 5.64 -2.51 -18.16
C GLU A 60 6.14 -2.14 -16.78
N VAL A 61 5.71 -0.96 -16.32
CA VAL A 61 5.95 -0.41 -15.00
C VAL A 61 5.48 -1.43 -13.95
N ILE A 62 6.42 -2.18 -13.36
CA ILE A 62 6.13 -3.07 -12.24
C ILE A 62 6.00 -2.20 -10.98
N LEU A 63 4.76 -1.79 -10.72
CA LEU A 63 4.18 -1.46 -9.42
C LEU A 63 4.76 -0.21 -8.72
N SER A 64 3.96 0.87 -8.73
CA SER A 64 4.14 2.04 -7.86
C SER A 64 4.25 1.65 -6.38
N SER A 65 5.25 2.21 -5.72
CA SER A 65 5.67 1.98 -4.35
C SER A 65 4.72 2.58 -3.31
N ARG A 66 4.08 1.71 -2.52
CA ARG A 66 3.71 2.02 -1.14
C ARG A 66 4.64 1.24 -0.22
N ALA A 67 5.30 1.96 0.70
CA ALA A 67 6.15 1.36 1.73
C ALA A 67 5.33 0.36 2.59
N GLY A 68 5.90 -0.81 2.86
CA GLY A 68 5.34 -1.83 3.78
C GLY A 68 4.85 -3.13 3.14
N LEU A 69 4.94 -3.30 1.82
CA LEU A 69 4.55 -4.52 1.10
C LEU A 69 5.72 -5.02 0.25
N GLY A 70 6.74 -5.57 0.92
CA GLY A 70 8.02 -6.00 0.35
C GLY A 70 7.99 -6.29 -1.15
N PHE A 71 8.82 -5.57 -1.90
CA PHE A 71 8.99 -5.82 -3.32
C PHE A 71 9.87 -7.04 -3.51
N ILE A 72 9.36 -8.07 -4.18
CA ILE A 72 10.22 -9.02 -4.87
C ILE A 72 10.40 -8.45 -6.27
N SER A 73 11.55 -7.82 -6.51
CA SER A 73 11.97 -7.50 -7.88
C SER A 73 12.43 -8.79 -8.53
N LEU A 74 11.57 -9.39 -9.36
CA LEU A 74 11.96 -10.51 -10.19
C LEU A 74 12.68 -9.97 -11.42
N HIS A 75 13.99 -10.17 -11.47
CA HIS A 75 14.79 -9.95 -12.66
C HIS A 75 14.87 -11.26 -13.45
N PHE A 76 14.43 -11.22 -14.71
CA PHE A 76 14.66 -12.32 -15.65
C PHE A 76 15.72 -11.92 -16.67
N GLN A 77 16.64 -12.85 -16.95
CA GLN A 77 17.51 -12.80 -18.13
C GLN A 77 16.95 -13.78 -19.17
N GLY A 78 16.77 -13.33 -20.42
CA GLY A 78 16.26 -14.16 -21.52
C GLY A 78 14.74 -14.06 -21.75
N ALA A 79 14.20 -14.99 -22.53
CA ALA A 79 12.78 -15.02 -22.90
C ALA A 79 11.87 -15.36 -21.71
N VAL A 80 10.71 -14.71 -21.64
CA VAL A 80 9.68 -14.99 -20.63
C VAL A 80 8.96 -16.29 -21.01
N LEU A 81 9.23 -17.36 -20.28
CA LEU A 81 8.54 -18.64 -20.42
C LEU A 81 7.22 -18.65 -19.65
N SER A 82 6.32 -19.57 -19.97
CA SER A 82 5.01 -19.74 -19.31
C SER A 82 5.13 -19.94 -17.79
N GLU A 83 6.21 -20.56 -17.34
CA GLU A 83 6.55 -20.75 -15.92
C GLU A 83 6.79 -19.41 -15.21
N HIS A 84 7.44 -18.46 -15.88
CA HIS A 84 7.71 -17.12 -15.34
C HIS A 84 6.41 -16.31 -15.20
N LEU A 85 5.52 -16.42 -16.18
CA LEU A 85 4.18 -15.80 -16.12
C LEU A 85 3.35 -16.37 -14.97
N SER A 86 3.45 -17.67 -14.71
CA SER A 86 2.76 -18.33 -13.59
C SER A 86 3.27 -17.84 -12.23
N LEU A 87 4.58 -17.67 -12.08
CA LEU A 87 5.18 -17.09 -10.87
C LEU A 87 4.74 -15.62 -10.66
N ILE A 88 4.68 -14.82 -11.74
CA ILE A 88 4.18 -13.44 -11.66
C ILE A 88 2.70 -13.42 -11.25
N GLY A 89 1.88 -14.29 -11.85
CA GLY A 89 0.46 -14.42 -11.51
C GLY A 89 0.24 -14.78 -10.04
N THR A 90 1.01 -15.73 -9.50
CA THR A 90 0.92 -16.11 -8.08
C THR A 90 1.38 -14.98 -7.15
N ALA A 91 2.46 -14.27 -7.48
CA ALA A 91 2.92 -13.11 -6.73
C ALA A 91 1.89 -11.96 -6.74
N GLN A 92 1.25 -11.69 -7.88
CA GLN A 92 0.16 -10.70 -7.99
C GLN A 92 -1.06 -11.11 -7.15
N ALA A 93 -1.44 -12.39 -7.19
CA ALA A 93 -2.54 -12.92 -6.39
C ALA A 93 -2.26 -12.77 -4.88
N GLN A 94 -1.07 -13.16 -4.42
CA GLN A 94 -0.63 -12.97 -3.03
C GLN A 94 -0.63 -11.49 -2.64
N ARG A 95 -0.16 -10.59 -3.50
CA ARG A 95 -0.23 -9.15 -3.24
C ARG A 95 -1.67 -8.66 -3.08
N LYS A 96 -2.58 -9.12 -3.93
CA LYS A 96 -4.01 -8.78 -3.86
C LYS A 96 -4.62 -9.27 -2.54
N THR A 97 -4.27 -10.46 -2.05
CA THR A 97 -4.76 -10.98 -0.77
C THR A 97 -4.24 -10.15 0.42
N VAL A 98 -2.96 -9.78 0.42
CA VAL A 98 -2.37 -8.93 1.47
C VAL A 98 -2.97 -7.51 1.44
N LEU A 99 -3.15 -6.90 0.27
CA LEU A 99 -3.80 -5.60 0.15
C LEU A 99 -5.25 -5.64 0.65
N ALA A 100 -5.96 -6.74 0.34
CA ALA A 100 -7.32 -6.95 0.84
C ALA A 100 -7.36 -7.07 2.36
N SER A 101 -6.39 -7.75 2.99
CA SER A 101 -6.31 -7.89 4.46
C SER A 101 -6.03 -6.56 5.17
N MET A 102 -5.27 -5.66 4.54
CA MET A 102 -4.97 -4.31 5.07
C MET A 102 -6.11 -3.30 4.81
N ARG A 103 -7.12 -3.65 4.00
CA ARG A 103 -8.18 -2.70 3.61
C ARG A 103 -9.10 -2.39 4.79
N ARG A 104 -8.98 -1.18 5.31
CA ARG A 104 -9.87 -0.66 6.38
C ARG A 104 -11.24 -0.27 5.82
N ARG A 105 -12.31 -0.71 6.49
CA ARG A 105 -13.71 -0.42 6.13
C ARG A 105 -14.17 0.90 6.78
N THR A 106 -15.38 1.37 6.49
CA THR A 106 -16.01 2.47 7.23
C THR A 106 -16.57 1.98 8.57
N CYS A 107 -16.58 2.86 9.57
CA CYS A 107 -16.96 2.51 10.95
C CYS A 107 -18.45 2.17 11.11
N LYS A 108 -19.34 2.89 10.41
CA LYS A 108 -20.81 2.71 10.47
C LYS A 108 -21.44 2.80 11.87
N ALA A 109 -20.76 3.42 12.84
CA ALA A 109 -21.36 3.71 14.14
C ALA A 109 -22.34 4.88 14.01
N MET A 110 -23.46 4.85 14.73
CA MET A 110 -24.38 5.98 14.79
C MET A 110 -23.71 7.17 15.49
N THR A 111 -23.64 8.29 14.78
CA THR A 111 -23.13 9.55 15.33
C THR A 111 -24.20 10.24 16.16
N ARG A 112 -23.80 11.22 16.99
CA ARG A 112 -24.72 12.07 17.75
C ARG A 112 -25.73 12.84 16.87
N ARG A 113 -25.45 13.00 15.57
CA ARG A 113 -26.33 13.65 14.58
C ARG A 113 -27.33 12.67 13.93
N GLY A 114 -27.37 11.41 14.35
CA GLY A 114 -28.26 10.40 13.76
C GLY A 114 -27.78 9.80 12.43
N MET A 115 -26.59 10.15 11.95
CA MET A 115 -26.01 9.61 10.71
C MET A 115 -24.94 8.54 10.99
N GLU A 116 -24.70 7.65 10.02
CA GLU A 116 -23.63 6.66 10.10
C GLU A 116 -22.23 7.30 10.02
N CYS A 117 -21.29 6.78 10.80
CA CYS A 117 -19.91 7.24 10.78
C CYS A 117 -19.14 6.76 9.53
N LEU A 118 -18.68 7.72 8.73
CA LEU A 118 -17.90 7.49 7.51
C LEU A 118 -16.39 7.31 7.75
N LEU A 119 -15.91 7.54 8.97
CA LEU A 119 -14.48 7.42 9.30
C LEU A 119 -14.01 5.96 9.14
N LYS A 120 -12.77 5.76 8.68
CA LYS A 120 -12.19 4.41 8.52
C LYS A 120 -12.00 3.74 9.88
N THR A 121 -12.17 2.42 9.90
CA THR A 121 -11.87 1.61 11.08
C THR A 121 -10.39 1.70 11.45
N GLU A 122 -10.07 1.42 12.70
CA GLU A 122 -8.68 1.14 13.07
C GLU A 122 -8.22 -0.18 12.44
N PRO A 123 -6.91 -0.35 12.16
CA PRO A 123 -6.37 -1.59 11.61
C PRO A 123 -6.81 -2.81 12.43
N GLY A 124 -7.40 -3.82 11.78
CA GLY A 124 -7.88 -5.04 12.43
C GLY A 124 -9.09 -4.85 13.37
N LYS A 125 -9.73 -3.67 13.41
CA LYS A 125 -10.87 -3.37 14.29
C LYS A 125 -12.15 -3.12 13.50
N ARG A 126 -13.29 -3.21 14.19
CA ARG A 126 -14.63 -2.97 13.63
C ARG A 126 -15.08 -1.51 13.66
N ARG A 127 -14.42 -0.64 14.45
CA ARG A 127 -14.80 0.76 14.64
C ARG A 127 -13.58 1.69 14.49
N CYS A 128 -13.83 2.98 14.28
CA CYS A 128 -12.81 4.02 14.18
C CYS A 128 -12.37 4.54 15.55
N ARG A 129 -11.29 5.35 15.60
CA ARG A 129 -10.81 6.00 16.83
C ARG A 129 -11.88 6.69 17.68
N LEU A 130 -12.87 7.35 17.07
CA LEU A 130 -13.90 8.10 17.79
C LEU A 130 -15.01 7.23 18.37
N HIS A 131 -15.22 6.04 17.81
CA HIS A 131 -16.28 5.12 18.22
C HIS A 131 -15.70 3.86 18.88
N GLY A 132 -14.59 4.01 19.60
CA GLY A 132 -13.99 2.94 20.41
C GLY A 132 -13.02 2.01 19.67
N GLY A 133 -12.59 2.34 18.46
CA GLY A 133 -11.59 1.58 17.72
C GLY A 133 -10.22 1.53 18.40
N LEU A 134 -9.90 2.53 19.23
CA LEU A 134 -8.69 2.57 20.05
C LEU A 134 -8.89 2.01 21.48
N SER A 135 -10.10 1.59 21.84
CA SER A 135 -10.37 1.07 23.17
C SER A 135 -9.73 -0.30 23.34
N THR A 136 -8.90 -0.45 24.38
CA THR A 136 -8.25 -1.72 24.75
C THR A 136 -9.00 -2.47 25.85
N GLY A 137 -10.11 -1.91 26.35
CA GLY A 137 -10.87 -2.47 27.47
C GLY A 137 -10.18 -2.28 28.84
N PRO A 138 -10.81 -2.74 29.94
CA PRO A 138 -10.22 -2.67 31.27
C PRO A 138 -9.05 -3.66 31.38
N LYS A 139 -7.91 -3.18 31.91
CA LYS A 139 -6.71 -4.02 32.11
C LYS A 139 -6.65 -4.67 33.50
N THR A 140 -7.32 -4.09 34.50
CA THR A 140 -7.35 -4.60 35.88
C THR A 140 -8.51 -5.55 36.11
N ASP A 141 -8.36 -6.46 37.08
CA ASP A 141 -9.40 -7.45 37.39
C ASP A 141 -10.62 -6.81 38.05
N GLU A 142 -10.42 -5.80 38.90
CA GLU A 142 -11.53 -4.97 39.40
C GLU A 142 -12.30 -4.28 38.26
N GLY A 143 -11.58 -3.76 37.26
CA GLY A 143 -12.18 -3.13 36.09
C GLY A 143 -13.00 -4.11 35.26
N LYS A 144 -12.46 -5.32 35.03
CA LYS A 144 -13.18 -6.41 34.35
C LYS A 144 -14.42 -6.83 35.13
N ALA A 145 -14.33 -6.98 36.45
CA ALA A 145 -15.44 -7.34 37.32
C ALA A 145 -16.57 -6.30 37.28
N ARG A 146 -16.22 -5.01 37.31
CA ARG A 146 -17.17 -3.90 37.21
C ARG A 146 -17.95 -3.93 35.89
N ILE A 147 -17.26 -4.11 34.76
CA ILE A 147 -17.91 -4.23 33.45
C ILE A 147 -18.79 -5.48 33.37
N ALA A 148 -18.31 -6.63 33.88
CA ALA A 148 -19.08 -7.87 33.89
C ALA A 148 -20.39 -7.71 34.67
N LYS A 149 -20.35 -7.10 35.86
CA LYS A 149 -21.55 -6.81 36.67
C LYS A 149 -22.54 -5.93 35.91
N ALA A 150 -22.05 -4.85 35.27
CA ALA A 150 -22.89 -3.96 34.46
C ALA A 150 -23.52 -4.67 33.25
N GLN A 151 -22.80 -5.58 32.60
CA GLN A 151 -23.34 -6.39 31.50
C GLN A 151 -24.41 -7.38 31.98
N ARG A 152 -24.21 -8.04 33.13
CA ARG A 152 -25.22 -8.94 33.73
C ARG A 152 -26.52 -8.18 34.00
N LYS A 153 -26.44 -6.99 34.61
CA LYS A 153 -27.60 -6.13 34.87
C LYS A 153 -28.37 -5.80 33.58
N ARG A 154 -27.68 -5.30 32.55
CA ARG A 154 -28.28 -5.00 31.23
C ARG A 154 -28.93 -6.23 30.57
N ARG A 155 -28.37 -7.43 30.74
CA ARG A 155 -28.96 -8.67 30.20
C ARG A 155 -30.28 -9.01 30.91
N VAL A 156 -30.35 -8.85 32.22
CA VAL A 156 -31.58 -9.07 33.01
C VAL A 156 -32.66 -8.08 32.60
N GLU A 157 -32.33 -6.79 32.50
CA GLU A 157 -33.26 -5.74 32.06
C GLU A 157 -33.81 -6.05 30.66
N ARG A 158 -32.95 -6.39 29.70
CA ARG A 158 -33.39 -6.78 28.35
C ARG A 158 -34.30 -8.01 28.34
N ARG A 159 -34.04 -9.00 29.20
CA ARG A 159 -34.90 -10.19 29.34
C ARG A 159 -36.27 -9.85 29.90
N LYS A 160 -36.34 -8.93 30.88
CA LYS A 160 -37.61 -8.44 31.43
C LYS A 160 -38.41 -7.68 30.38
N ALA A 161 -37.78 -6.75 29.65
CA ALA A 161 -38.42 -5.98 28.58
C ALA A 161 -38.96 -6.88 27.44
N LYS A 162 -38.25 -7.96 27.10
CA LYS A 162 -38.75 -8.94 26.12
C LYS A 162 -39.91 -9.81 26.62
N LYS A 163 -40.10 -9.94 27.94
CA LYS A 163 -41.18 -10.74 28.54
C LYS A 163 -42.46 -9.92 28.74
N THR A 164 -42.38 -8.60 28.66
CA THR A 164 -43.56 -7.73 28.65
C THR A 164 -44.10 -7.74 27.23
N PRO A 165 -45.26 -8.36 26.94
CA PRO A 165 -45.85 -8.26 25.62
C PRO A 165 -46.18 -6.79 25.36
N GLU A 166 -45.98 -6.31 24.13
CA GLU A 166 -46.55 -5.04 23.70
C GLU A 166 -48.06 -5.12 23.91
N ALA A 167 -48.56 -4.37 24.89
CA ALA A 167 -50.00 -4.21 25.09
C ALA A 167 -50.54 -3.56 23.81
N THR A 168 -51.30 -4.37 23.07
CA THR A 168 -51.98 -3.98 21.83
C THR A 168 -53.15 -3.07 22.15
#